data_AF-A0A6A6PH19-F1
#
_entry.id   AF-A0A6A6PH19-F1
#
_cell.length_a   1.000
_cell.length_b   1.000
_cell.length_c   1.000
_cell.angle_alpha   90.00
_cell.angle_beta   90.00
_cell.angle_gamma   90.00
#
_symmetry.space_group_name_H-M   'P 1'
#
loop_
_entity.id
_entity.type
_entity.pdbx_description
1 polymer ?
#
loop_
_entity_poly.entity_id
_entity_poly.type
_entity_poly.pdbx_seq_one_letter_code
_entity_poly.pdbx_strand_id
1 'polypeptide(L)'
;AKNLPLCCPGCGAPSQTVDSDAPGYYGSRRATKAPRATIARKREDEIFENALNLGVLGDQVPAVPSGDEAAKTVEKAPICDRCHFLLYQSRGQSIVHPSMQSIQQTIEQSPHKHNHIYHVLDAADFPMSLIPNLQHALRLPRMRTLNRRSKTVSYIRGRTAEVSFVITRSDLLAPKKEQVDSLLPYLREVLRDALRGVGKDVRLGNVRLVSAYRGWWTRTVKEDIWTRGGAGWMVGKVNVGKSALYEVVFPKARNEVETNINRMRHQQNQALANVVLDEDEHSSLLPPAQPETPYPHMPIVSALPGTTASPIRIPFGNGRGELIDLPGVHRSSLESYVKPDHRKALMMKTRVVPEQHTIKPGQSLLIGGLVRITPKTHDHVVLAYPFVPLEPHVTSTDKAVAIQTGLYENGEPYSGTVESIITDSARNDIRSAGTVRLQWDVTKARSGPLTHKAAGKMKAANLPFTIYSADILIEGVGWVELTCQVRSR
;
A
#
# COMPACT_ATOMS: atom_id res chain seq x y z
N ALA A 1 21.52 -23.36 -14.80
CA ALA A 1 20.36 -22.44 -14.71
C ALA A 1 19.01 -23.13 -15.02
N LYS A 2 18.86 -24.46 -14.86
CA LYS A 2 17.77 -25.22 -15.53
C LYS A 2 16.36 -25.13 -14.92
N ASN A 3 16.09 -24.40 -13.83
CA ASN A 3 14.76 -24.37 -13.19
C ASN A 3 14.40 -23.01 -12.52
N LEU A 4 14.86 -21.88 -13.07
CA LEU A 4 14.42 -20.57 -12.57
C LEU A 4 13.10 -20.16 -13.24
N PRO A 5 12.15 -19.53 -12.52
CA PRO A 5 10.95 -18.99 -13.15
C PRO A 5 11.33 -17.87 -14.13
N LEU A 6 10.54 -17.63 -15.18
CA LEU A 6 10.79 -16.54 -16.14
C LEU A 6 10.87 -15.17 -15.46
N CYS A 7 9.96 -14.92 -14.52
CA CYS A 7 9.95 -13.74 -13.67
C CYS A 7 9.90 -14.16 -12.20
N CYS A 8 10.53 -13.38 -11.32
CA CYS A 8 10.42 -13.57 -9.88
C CYS A 8 8.96 -13.42 -9.44
N PRO A 9 8.35 -14.43 -8.80
CA PRO A 9 6.94 -14.36 -8.41
C PRO A 9 6.66 -13.29 -7.34
N GLY A 10 7.69 -12.86 -6.60
CA GLY A 10 7.55 -11.85 -5.55
C GLY A 10 7.55 -10.40 -6.04
N CYS A 11 8.46 -10.06 -6.97
CA CYS A 11 8.61 -8.68 -7.48
C CYS A 11 8.30 -8.51 -8.97
N GLY A 12 8.05 -9.57 -9.72
CA GLY A 12 7.78 -9.54 -11.16
C GLY A 12 9.01 -9.33 -12.05
N ALA A 13 10.19 -9.03 -11.50
CA ALA A 13 11.38 -8.79 -12.30
C ALA A 13 11.82 -10.06 -13.08
N PRO A 14 12.34 -9.92 -14.32
CA PRO A 14 12.95 -11.02 -15.07
C PRO A 14 14.05 -11.70 -14.26
N SER A 15 14.07 -13.04 -14.27
CA SER A 15 15.09 -13.78 -13.53
C SER A 15 16.44 -13.67 -14.21
N GLN A 16 17.48 -13.36 -13.44
CA GLN A 16 18.85 -13.20 -13.93
C GLN A 16 19.87 -13.69 -12.89
N THR A 17 21.11 -13.95 -13.33
CA THR A 17 22.20 -14.43 -12.47
C THR A 17 23.50 -13.63 -12.65
N VAL A 18 23.41 -12.44 -13.23
CA VAL A 18 24.55 -11.60 -13.64
C VAL A 18 24.77 -10.46 -12.64
N ASP A 19 23.77 -9.62 -12.42
CA ASP A 19 23.87 -8.41 -11.59
C ASP A 19 23.28 -8.66 -10.21
N SER A 20 24.11 -8.72 -9.16
CA SER A 20 23.65 -9.01 -7.80
C SER A 20 22.77 -7.93 -7.17
N ASP A 21 22.87 -6.69 -7.65
CA ASP A 21 22.17 -5.54 -7.08
C ASP A 21 20.83 -5.27 -7.77
N ALA A 22 20.67 -5.71 -9.03
CA ALA A 22 19.42 -5.60 -9.77
C ALA A 22 18.32 -6.56 -9.26
N PRO A 23 17.03 -6.14 -9.33
CA PRO A 23 15.92 -7.04 -9.01
C PRO A 23 15.90 -8.24 -9.96
N GLY A 24 15.55 -9.41 -9.44
CA GLY A 24 15.50 -10.65 -10.23
C GLY A 24 16.79 -11.49 -10.16
N TYR A 25 17.81 -11.06 -9.42
CA TYR A 25 19.03 -11.84 -9.20
C TYR A 25 18.80 -13.12 -8.37
N TYR A 26 19.31 -14.25 -8.85
CA TYR A 26 19.38 -15.51 -8.10
C TYR A 26 20.83 -15.95 -7.90
N GLY A 27 21.34 -15.82 -6.68
CA GLY A 27 22.66 -16.33 -6.33
C GLY A 27 22.78 -17.85 -6.44
N SER A 28 24.02 -18.33 -6.53
CA SER A 28 24.36 -19.74 -6.81
C SER A 28 23.71 -20.75 -5.85
N ARG A 29 23.51 -20.38 -4.57
CA ARG A 29 22.84 -21.21 -3.55
C ARG A 29 21.32 -21.35 -3.76
N ARG A 30 20.69 -20.42 -4.48
CA ARG A 30 19.25 -20.45 -4.76
C ARG A 30 18.94 -20.92 -6.16
N ALA A 31 19.81 -20.64 -7.12
CA ALA A 31 19.79 -21.23 -8.45
C ALA A 31 19.88 -22.78 -8.42
N THR A 32 20.45 -23.36 -7.33
CA THR A 32 20.61 -24.80 -7.11
C THR A 32 19.58 -25.44 -6.17
N LYS A 33 18.72 -24.63 -5.50
CA LYS A 33 17.65 -25.09 -4.59
C LYS A 33 16.31 -25.32 -5.27
N ALA A 34 16.22 -25.20 -6.59
CA ALA A 34 15.11 -25.74 -7.37
C ALA A 34 15.13 -27.28 -7.31
N PRO A 35 13.97 -27.94 -7.39
CA PRO A 35 13.50 -28.92 -6.42
C PRO A 35 14.49 -30.07 -6.19
N ARG A 36 15.23 -30.00 -5.07
CA ARG A 36 16.10 -31.10 -4.58
C ARG A 36 15.39 -31.98 -3.53
N ALA A 37 14.17 -31.64 -3.16
CA ALA A 37 13.39 -32.33 -2.12
C ALA A 37 12.91 -33.73 -2.54
N THR A 38 12.89 -34.04 -3.84
CA THR A 38 12.45 -35.34 -4.38
C THR A 38 13.41 -36.48 -4.05
N ILE A 39 14.69 -36.20 -3.79
CA ILE A 39 15.71 -37.23 -3.48
C ILE A 39 15.74 -37.51 -1.97
N ALA A 40 15.55 -36.49 -1.13
CA ALA A 40 15.51 -36.66 0.33
C ALA A 40 14.24 -37.40 0.78
N ARG A 41 13.07 -37.08 0.20
CA ARG A 41 11.80 -37.78 0.50
C ARG A 41 11.80 -39.24 0.10
N LYS A 42 12.30 -39.58 -1.11
CA LYS A 42 12.43 -41.00 -1.52
C LYS A 42 13.28 -41.81 -0.55
N ARG A 43 14.34 -41.20 -0.02
CA ARG A 43 15.24 -41.85 0.95
C ARG A 43 14.60 -42.01 2.32
N GLU A 44 13.79 -41.05 2.77
CA GLU A 44 13.03 -41.14 4.01
C GLU A 44 11.88 -42.17 3.91
N ASP A 45 11.18 -42.21 2.77
CA ASP A 45 10.11 -43.18 2.48
C ASP A 45 10.69 -44.62 2.37
N GLU A 46 11.86 -44.80 1.74
CA GLU A 46 12.58 -46.08 1.69
C GLU A 46 13.08 -46.54 3.08
N ILE A 47 13.47 -45.60 3.94
CA ILE A 47 13.86 -45.91 5.33
C ILE A 47 12.62 -46.30 6.15
N PHE A 48 11.48 -45.64 5.93
CA PHE A 48 10.21 -45.94 6.60
C PHE A 48 9.64 -47.30 6.18
N GLU A 49 9.63 -47.62 4.89
CA GLU A 49 9.25 -48.94 4.35
C GLU A 49 10.13 -50.07 4.89
N ASN A 50 11.45 -49.86 4.95
CA ASN A 50 12.37 -50.83 5.54
C ASN A 50 12.15 -51.02 7.04
N ALA A 51 11.82 -49.96 7.78
CA ALA A 51 11.52 -50.04 9.21
C ALA A 51 10.19 -50.77 9.49
N LEU A 52 9.20 -50.63 8.60
CA LEU A 52 7.94 -51.36 8.65
C LEU A 52 8.14 -52.86 8.39
N ASN A 53 8.97 -53.21 7.39
CA ASN A 53 9.28 -54.58 7.02
C ASN A 53 10.16 -55.32 8.05
N LEU A 54 10.94 -54.59 8.85
CA LEU A 54 11.79 -55.15 9.91
C LEU A 54 11.03 -55.39 11.24
N GLY A 55 9.73 -55.09 11.32
CA GLY A 55 8.88 -55.43 12.48
C GLY A 55 9.29 -54.76 13.79
N VAL A 56 9.98 -53.61 13.74
CA VAL A 56 10.55 -52.92 14.92
C VAL A 56 9.50 -52.08 15.67
N LEU A 57 8.30 -51.90 15.11
CA LEU A 57 7.20 -51.19 15.76
C LEU A 57 6.13 -52.21 16.21
N GLY A 58 6.12 -52.48 17.51
CA GLY A 58 5.14 -53.37 18.14
C GLY A 58 3.70 -52.90 17.94
N ASP A 59 2.82 -53.89 17.76
CA ASP A 59 1.38 -53.81 17.59
C ASP A 59 0.67 -52.93 18.64
N GLN A 60 0.61 -51.61 18.46
CA GLN A 60 -0.48 -50.73 18.96
C GLN A 60 -0.49 -49.39 18.18
N VAL A 61 -1.04 -49.38 16.97
CA VAL A 61 -1.51 -48.14 16.33
C VAL A 61 -2.95 -48.36 15.86
N PRO A 62 -3.94 -47.59 16.34
CA PRO A 62 -5.31 -47.74 15.88
C PRO A 62 -5.42 -47.33 14.42
N ALA A 63 -6.13 -48.16 13.63
CA ALA A 63 -6.37 -47.95 12.21
C ALA A 63 -7.02 -46.59 11.96
N VAL A 64 -6.25 -45.66 11.42
CA VAL A 64 -6.76 -44.43 10.81
C VAL A 64 -7.35 -44.83 9.45
N PRO A 65 -8.60 -44.46 9.11
CA PRO A 65 -9.16 -44.78 7.81
C PRO A 65 -8.28 -44.17 6.72
N SER A 66 -7.86 -45.01 5.78
CA SER A 66 -7.10 -44.68 4.58
C SER A 66 -7.94 -43.81 3.64
N GLY A 67 -8.06 -42.53 3.98
CA GLY A 67 -8.37 -41.48 3.04
C GLY A 67 -7.06 -41.04 2.38
N ASP A 68 -6.82 -41.53 1.16
CA ASP A 68 -5.80 -40.99 0.25
C ASP A 68 -6.17 -39.56 -0.18
N GLU A 69 -6.08 -38.61 0.74
CA GLU A 69 -5.87 -37.21 0.41
C GLU A 69 -4.54 -36.80 1.01
N ALA A 70 -3.47 -37.32 0.42
CA ALA A 70 -2.14 -36.76 0.55
C ALA A 70 -2.24 -35.26 0.20
N ALA A 71 -2.23 -34.43 1.24
CA ALA A 71 -2.12 -32.99 1.12
C ALA A 71 -0.86 -32.68 0.31
N LYS A 72 -1.04 -32.46 -1.00
CA LYS A 72 0.02 -31.95 -1.88
C LYS A 72 0.43 -30.59 -1.34
N THR A 73 1.47 -30.55 -0.52
CA THR A 73 2.18 -29.33 -0.19
C THR A 73 2.72 -28.76 -1.51
N VAL A 74 2.02 -27.78 -2.07
CA VAL A 74 2.45 -27.05 -3.27
C VAL A 74 3.83 -26.46 -2.98
N GLU A 75 4.87 -27.01 -3.60
CA GLU A 75 6.23 -26.51 -3.45
C GLU A 75 6.30 -25.06 -3.94
N LYS A 76 6.65 -24.13 -3.05
CA LYS A 76 6.72 -22.70 -3.36
C LYS A 76 7.89 -22.43 -4.31
N ALA A 77 7.59 -21.86 -5.47
CA ALA A 77 8.58 -21.38 -6.42
C ALA A 77 9.59 -20.42 -5.74
N PRO A 78 10.89 -20.53 -6.06
CA PRO A 78 11.91 -19.70 -5.43
C PRO A 78 11.74 -18.23 -5.79
N ILE A 79 12.11 -17.35 -4.84
CA ILE A 79 12.15 -15.90 -5.02
C ILE A 79 13.59 -15.40 -5.14
N CYS A 80 13.77 -14.27 -5.82
CA CYS A 80 15.09 -13.65 -6.00
C CYS A 80 15.71 -13.19 -4.67
N ASP A 81 17.01 -12.93 -4.67
CA ASP A 81 17.78 -12.56 -3.47
C ASP A 81 17.24 -11.31 -2.80
N ARG A 82 16.99 -10.25 -3.59
CA ARG A 82 16.34 -9.03 -3.13
C ARG A 82 15.00 -9.28 -2.44
N CYS A 83 14.12 -10.07 -3.06
CA CYS A 83 12.80 -10.39 -2.50
C CYS A 83 12.90 -11.06 -1.13
N HIS A 84 13.86 -11.98 -0.98
CA HIS A 84 14.12 -12.63 0.30
C HIS A 84 14.73 -11.67 1.33
N PHE A 85 15.65 -10.80 0.92
CA PHE A 85 16.18 -9.79 1.83
C PHE A 85 15.09 -8.81 2.28
N LEU A 86 14.15 -8.44 1.40
CA LEU A 86 13.00 -7.61 1.77
C LEU A 86 12.05 -8.31 2.74
N LEU A 87 11.80 -9.61 2.55
CA LEU A 87 10.90 -10.39 3.39
C LEU A 87 11.51 -10.68 4.77
N TYR A 88 12.73 -11.21 4.81
CA TYR A 88 13.30 -11.80 6.03
C TYR A 88 14.29 -10.89 6.76
N GLN A 89 14.93 -9.98 6.03
CA GLN A 89 15.94 -9.06 6.60
C GLN A 89 15.46 -7.60 6.55
N SER A 90 14.35 -7.35 5.84
CA SER A 90 13.88 -6.03 5.43
C SER A 90 15.01 -5.11 4.98
N ARG A 91 15.87 -5.63 4.11
CA ARG A 91 16.99 -4.91 3.51
C ARG A 91 16.78 -4.87 2.00
N GLY A 92 16.97 -3.71 1.40
CA GLY A 92 16.88 -3.56 -0.05
C GLY A 92 17.04 -2.12 -0.49
N GLN A 93 17.52 -1.93 -1.71
CA GLN A 93 17.50 -0.64 -2.38
C GLN A 93 16.12 -0.38 -2.99
N SER A 94 15.72 0.89 -3.01
CA SER A 94 14.52 1.32 -3.73
C SER A 94 14.73 1.06 -5.22
N ILE A 95 13.67 0.60 -5.90
CA ILE A 95 13.69 0.40 -7.34
C ILE A 95 13.33 1.73 -8.00
N VAL A 96 13.87 1.97 -9.19
CA VAL A 96 13.39 3.02 -10.09
C VAL A 96 11.87 2.89 -10.27
N HIS A 97 11.15 3.95 -9.92
CA HIS A 97 9.71 3.99 -10.06
C HIS A 97 9.32 4.30 -11.51
N PRO A 98 8.27 3.65 -12.05
CA PRO A 98 7.84 3.91 -13.42
C PRO A 98 7.28 5.33 -13.55
N SER A 99 7.44 5.90 -14.75
CA SER A 99 6.74 7.12 -15.14
C SER A 99 5.27 6.82 -15.41
N MET A 100 4.41 7.86 -15.35
CA MET A 100 3.00 7.71 -15.71
C MET A 100 2.79 7.27 -17.17
N GLN A 101 3.69 7.66 -18.07
CA GLN A 101 3.66 7.25 -19.48
C GLN A 101 3.96 5.76 -19.64
N SER A 102 4.93 5.23 -18.87
CA SER A 102 5.22 3.80 -18.85
C SER A 102 3.99 2.99 -18.41
N ILE A 103 3.33 3.41 -17.33
CA ILE A 103 2.09 2.77 -16.86
C ILE A 103 0.99 2.82 -17.93
N GLN A 104 0.83 3.97 -18.61
CA GLN A 104 -0.14 4.10 -19.71
C GLN A 104 0.15 3.09 -20.82
N GLN A 105 1.39 3.02 -21.30
CA GLN A 105 1.78 2.09 -22.36
C GLN A 105 1.55 0.63 -21.95
N THR A 106 1.85 0.28 -20.69
CA THR A 106 1.58 -1.06 -20.14
C THR A 106 0.08 -1.40 -20.15
N ILE A 107 -0.80 -0.45 -19.78
CA ILE A 107 -2.25 -0.67 -19.79
C ILE A 107 -2.80 -0.74 -21.23
N GLU A 108 -2.26 0.06 -22.15
CA GLU A 108 -2.65 0.04 -23.57
C GLU A 108 -2.35 -1.31 -24.25
N GLN A 109 -1.36 -2.06 -23.77
CA GLN A 109 -1.04 -3.41 -24.26
C GLN A 109 -1.95 -4.52 -23.70
N SER A 110 -2.94 -4.19 -22.86
CA SER A 110 -3.86 -5.19 -22.32
C SER A 110 -4.55 -6.01 -23.42
N PRO A 111 -4.59 -7.36 -23.29
CA PRO A 111 -5.38 -8.20 -24.18
C PRO A 111 -6.90 -8.11 -23.89
N HIS A 112 -7.31 -7.51 -22.77
CA HIS A 112 -8.71 -7.49 -22.34
C HIS A 112 -9.48 -6.27 -22.89
N LYS A 113 -10.72 -6.51 -23.34
CA LYS A 113 -11.66 -5.43 -23.75
C LYS A 113 -12.15 -4.60 -22.58
N HIS A 114 -12.36 -5.24 -21.44
CA HIS A 114 -12.82 -4.61 -20.20
C HIS A 114 -11.65 -4.45 -19.23
N ASN A 115 -11.32 -3.20 -18.93
CA ASN A 115 -10.26 -2.82 -18.01
C ASN A 115 -10.86 -2.08 -16.82
N HIS A 116 -10.42 -2.40 -15.62
CA HIS A 116 -10.82 -1.70 -14.41
C HIS A 116 -9.58 -1.27 -13.63
N ILE A 117 -9.47 0.01 -13.32
CA ILE A 117 -8.33 0.59 -12.61
C ILE A 117 -8.73 0.85 -11.17
N TYR A 118 -8.10 0.13 -10.25
CA TYR A 118 -8.20 0.37 -8.82
C TYR A 118 -7.09 1.35 -8.42
N HIS A 119 -7.46 2.62 -8.25
CA HIS A 119 -6.56 3.64 -7.74
C HIS A 119 -6.48 3.52 -6.22
N VAL A 120 -5.38 2.92 -5.76
CA VAL A 120 -5.11 2.65 -4.36
C VAL A 120 -4.53 3.89 -3.69
N LEU A 121 -5.24 4.38 -2.69
CA LEU A 121 -4.90 5.54 -1.87
C LEU A 121 -4.68 5.09 -0.44
N ASP A 122 -3.92 5.87 0.31
CA ASP A 122 -3.51 5.55 1.66
C ASP A 122 -4.23 6.45 2.67
N ALA A 123 -4.90 5.88 3.67
CA ALA A 123 -5.61 6.65 4.69
C ALA A 123 -4.70 7.47 5.60
N ALA A 124 -3.43 7.07 5.79
CA ALA A 124 -2.54 7.75 6.74
C ALA A 124 -2.14 9.16 6.30
N ASP A 125 -2.12 9.44 5.00
CA ASP A 125 -1.77 10.75 4.44
C ASP A 125 -2.76 11.21 3.38
N PHE A 126 -4.01 10.73 3.45
CA PHE A 126 -5.04 11.09 2.50
C PHE A 126 -5.31 12.61 2.53
N PRO A 127 -5.39 13.31 1.38
CA PRO A 127 -5.40 12.81 0.00
C PRO A 127 -4.04 12.85 -0.73
N MET A 128 -2.91 13.05 -0.05
CA MET A 128 -1.59 13.22 -0.68
C MET A 128 -1.13 12.02 -1.50
N SER A 129 -1.60 10.82 -1.16
CA SER A 129 -1.34 9.59 -1.94
C SER A 129 -2.02 9.56 -3.32
N LEU A 130 -2.91 10.52 -3.63
CA LEU A 130 -3.57 10.67 -4.91
C LEU A 130 -2.56 10.97 -6.03
N ILE A 131 -2.61 10.18 -7.10
CA ILE A 131 -1.91 10.50 -8.35
C ILE A 131 -2.77 11.52 -9.13
N PRO A 132 -2.32 12.79 -9.25
CA PRO A 132 -3.09 13.80 -9.96
C PRO A 132 -3.16 13.45 -11.44
N ASN A 133 -4.26 13.84 -12.10
CA ASN A 133 -4.46 13.66 -13.54
C ASN A 133 -4.35 12.21 -14.05
N LEU A 134 -4.51 11.20 -13.17
CA LEU A 134 -4.45 9.79 -13.55
C LEU A 134 -5.32 9.48 -14.78
N GLN A 135 -6.51 10.06 -14.85
CA GLN A 135 -7.43 9.86 -15.97
C GLN A 135 -6.95 10.46 -17.27
N HIS A 136 -6.37 11.66 -17.22
CA HIS A 136 -5.80 12.28 -18.40
C HIS A 136 -4.55 11.52 -18.85
N ALA A 137 -3.67 11.18 -17.91
CA ALA A 137 -2.44 10.44 -18.15
C ALA A 137 -2.72 9.05 -18.74
N LEU A 138 -3.74 8.35 -18.26
CA LEU A 138 -4.12 7.04 -18.77
C LEU A 138 -5.14 7.10 -19.93
N ARG A 139 -5.43 8.30 -20.45
CA ARG A 139 -6.43 8.56 -21.51
C ARG A 139 -7.78 7.88 -21.24
N LEU A 140 -8.17 7.84 -19.98
CA LEU A 140 -9.39 7.18 -19.54
C LEU A 140 -10.60 8.00 -19.90
N PRO A 141 -11.75 7.35 -20.07
CA PRO A 141 -12.98 8.09 -20.22
C PRO A 141 -13.26 8.98 -19.01
N ARG A 142 -13.88 10.15 -19.25
CA ARG A 142 -14.21 11.08 -18.18
C ARG A 142 -15.10 10.40 -17.15
N MET A 143 -14.85 10.66 -15.87
CA MET A 143 -15.72 10.18 -14.81
C MET A 143 -17.15 10.69 -15.00
N ARG A 144 -18.09 9.87 -14.54
CA ARG A 144 -19.51 10.21 -14.53
C ARG A 144 -19.73 11.51 -13.76
N THR A 145 -20.43 12.46 -14.36
CA THR A 145 -20.78 13.71 -13.69
C THR A 145 -22.07 13.60 -12.88
N LEU A 146 -22.35 14.59 -12.03
CA LEU A 146 -23.58 14.69 -11.24
C LEU A 146 -24.84 14.75 -12.12
N ASN A 147 -24.71 15.13 -13.40
CA ASN A 147 -25.80 15.11 -14.36
C ASN A 147 -26.33 13.69 -14.59
N ARG A 148 -27.64 13.48 -14.41
CA ARG A 148 -28.30 12.17 -14.58
C ARG A 148 -28.17 11.63 -16.01
N ARG A 149 -28.06 12.51 -17.02
CA ARG A 149 -27.88 12.16 -18.45
C ARG A 149 -26.45 11.76 -18.83
N SER A 150 -25.48 11.84 -17.90
CA SER A 150 -24.12 11.39 -18.16
C SER A 150 -24.07 9.87 -18.38
N LYS A 151 -23.38 9.46 -19.45
CA LYS A 151 -23.20 8.04 -19.78
C LYS A 151 -22.42 7.34 -18.67
N THR A 152 -22.89 6.15 -18.28
CA THR A 152 -22.25 5.34 -17.22
C THR A 152 -20.97 4.68 -17.72
N VAL A 153 -20.96 4.27 -18.99
CA VAL A 153 -19.85 3.57 -19.63
C VAL A 153 -19.50 4.32 -20.91
N SER A 154 -18.21 4.48 -21.14
CA SER A 154 -17.67 5.14 -22.32
C SER A 154 -16.56 4.29 -22.91
N TYR A 155 -16.63 4.12 -24.21
CA TYR A 155 -15.74 3.28 -24.98
C TYR A 155 -14.68 4.15 -25.62
N ILE A 156 -13.42 3.73 -25.51
CA ILE A 156 -12.29 4.31 -26.24
C ILE A 156 -11.67 3.18 -27.04
N ARG A 157 -11.64 3.32 -28.37
CA ARG A 157 -11.10 2.30 -29.30
C ARG A 157 -11.70 0.90 -29.08
N GLY A 158 -12.99 0.81 -28.78
CA GLY A 158 -13.68 -0.46 -28.53
C GLY A 158 -13.38 -1.12 -27.17
N ARG A 159 -12.64 -0.46 -26.29
CA ARG A 159 -12.35 -0.90 -24.92
C ARG A 159 -13.07 -0.03 -23.90
N THR A 160 -13.42 -0.60 -22.75
CA THR A 160 -13.96 0.14 -21.60
C THR A 160 -12.91 0.21 -20.51
N ALA A 161 -12.73 1.40 -19.93
CA ALA A 161 -11.88 1.58 -18.76
C ALA A 161 -12.64 2.34 -17.68
N GLU A 162 -12.84 1.71 -16.54
CA GLU A 162 -13.45 2.31 -15.35
C GLU A 162 -12.40 2.51 -14.26
N VAL A 163 -12.60 3.51 -13.41
CA VAL A 163 -11.73 3.77 -12.26
C VAL A 163 -12.54 3.60 -10.98
N SER A 164 -11.97 2.96 -9.96
CA SER A 164 -12.46 3.01 -8.58
C SER A 164 -11.36 3.48 -7.66
N PHE A 165 -11.70 4.32 -6.67
CA PHE A 165 -10.74 4.79 -5.66
C PHE A 165 -10.87 3.91 -4.42
N VAL A 166 -9.77 3.29 -4.02
CA VAL A 166 -9.72 2.41 -2.85
C VAL A 166 -8.78 3.02 -1.82
N ILE A 167 -9.36 3.57 -0.75
CA ILE A 167 -8.60 4.10 0.38
C ILE A 167 -8.28 2.92 1.31
N THR A 168 -7.02 2.50 1.35
CA THR A 168 -6.51 1.39 2.16
C THR A 168 -6.13 1.86 3.55
N ARG A 169 -5.81 0.90 4.43
CA ARG A 169 -5.38 1.13 5.82
C ARG A 169 -6.39 2.00 6.60
N SER A 170 -7.68 1.89 6.27
CA SER A 170 -8.71 2.71 6.90
C SER A 170 -8.88 2.42 8.40
N ASP A 171 -8.34 1.30 8.89
CA ASP A 171 -8.23 0.96 10.30
C ASP A 171 -7.33 1.91 11.11
N LEU A 172 -6.51 2.73 10.44
CA LEU A 172 -5.73 3.79 11.08
C LEU A 172 -6.61 4.97 11.52
N LEU A 173 -7.75 5.20 10.85
CA LEU A 173 -8.60 6.38 11.10
C LEU A 173 -9.43 6.23 12.39
N ALA A 174 -10.03 5.07 12.61
CA ALA A 174 -10.88 4.82 13.77
C ALA A 174 -10.84 3.34 14.20
N PRO A 175 -11.10 3.03 15.49
CA PRO A 175 -10.95 1.69 16.03
C PRO A 175 -12.05 0.72 15.55
N LYS A 176 -13.22 1.24 15.19
CA LYS A 176 -14.39 0.47 14.74
C LYS A 176 -14.74 0.76 13.30
N LYS A 177 -15.25 -0.26 12.60
CA LYS A 177 -15.63 -0.20 11.19
C LYS A 177 -16.71 0.86 10.93
N GLU A 178 -17.69 0.97 11.82
CA GLU A 178 -18.84 1.89 11.69
C GLU A 178 -18.40 3.34 11.80
N GLN A 179 -17.40 3.62 12.66
CA GLN A 179 -16.83 4.95 12.80
C GLN A 179 -16.07 5.35 11.53
N VAL A 180 -15.31 4.43 10.93
CA VAL A 180 -14.65 4.67 9.66
C VAL A 180 -15.67 4.91 8.54
N ASP A 181 -16.76 4.15 8.50
CA ASP A 181 -17.84 4.34 7.50
C ASP A 181 -18.47 5.73 7.60
N SER A 182 -18.65 6.23 8.83
CA SER A 182 -19.18 7.58 9.06
C SER A 182 -18.29 8.72 8.52
N LEU A 183 -17.00 8.44 8.28
CA LEU A 183 -16.06 9.40 7.69
C LEU A 183 -16.11 9.42 6.15
N LEU A 184 -16.75 8.44 5.51
CA LEU A 184 -16.79 8.33 4.06
C LEU A 184 -17.34 9.59 3.36
N PRO A 185 -18.42 10.26 3.83
CA PRO A 185 -18.89 11.50 3.23
C PRO A 185 -17.81 12.58 3.23
N TYR A 186 -17.12 12.77 4.36
CA TYR A 186 -16.03 13.74 4.49
C TYR A 186 -14.87 13.42 3.53
N LEU A 187 -14.40 12.17 3.51
CA LEU A 187 -13.31 11.75 2.63
C LEU A 187 -13.67 11.92 1.14
N ARG A 188 -14.95 11.75 0.78
CA ARG A 188 -15.43 12.02 -0.59
C ARG A 188 -15.40 13.50 -0.93
N GLU A 189 -15.68 14.40 0.01
CA GLU A 189 -15.52 15.85 -0.20
C GLU A 189 -14.05 16.22 -0.37
N VAL A 190 -13.18 15.74 0.53
CA VAL A 190 -11.72 15.97 0.45
C VAL A 190 -11.15 15.46 -0.88
N LEU A 191 -11.57 14.27 -1.34
CA LEU A 191 -11.17 13.75 -2.64
C LEU A 191 -11.67 14.61 -3.79
N ARG A 192 -12.92 15.09 -3.72
CA ARG A 192 -13.49 15.97 -4.74
C ARG A 192 -12.69 17.25 -4.86
N ASP A 193 -12.28 17.80 -3.72
CA ASP A 193 -11.47 19.00 -3.64
C ASP A 193 -10.07 18.79 -4.21
N ALA A 194 -9.44 17.65 -3.91
CA ALA A 194 -8.15 17.28 -4.50
C ALA A 194 -8.24 17.02 -6.02
N LEU A 195 -9.40 16.57 -6.51
CA LEU A 195 -9.66 16.31 -7.93
C LEU A 195 -10.15 17.54 -8.72
N ARG A 196 -10.18 18.75 -8.13
CA ARG A 196 -10.77 19.97 -8.75
C ARG A 196 -10.22 20.33 -10.14
N GLY A 197 -9.08 19.79 -10.58
CA GLY A 197 -8.59 19.91 -11.97
C GLY A 197 -9.30 19.02 -13.01
N VAL A 198 -10.04 17.98 -12.60
CA VAL A 198 -10.66 16.96 -13.48
C VAL A 198 -12.17 17.19 -13.66
N GLY A 199 -12.79 18.05 -12.84
CA GLY A 199 -14.18 18.52 -12.98
C GLY A 199 -14.89 18.63 -11.63
N LYS A 200 -15.51 19.79 -11.35
CA LYS A 200 -16.22 20.06 -10.08
C LYS A 200 -17.42 19.13 -9.82
N ASP A 201 -17.97 18.53 -10.87
CA ASP A 201 -19.22 17.76 -10.84
C ASP A 201 -19.03 16.24 -10.89
N VAL A 202 -17.90 15.69 -10.47
CA VAL A 202 -17.65 14.24 -10.54
C VAL A 202 -18.48 13.47 -9.49
N ARG A 203 -19.21 12.43 -9.92
CA ARG A 203 -19.83 11.45 -9.02
C ARG A 203 -18.77 10.50 -8.49
N LEU A 204 -18.33 10.73 -7.25
CA LEU A 204 -17.43 9.86 -6.51
C LEU A 204 -18.17 8.69 -5.83
N GLY A 205 -19.03 7.98 -6.57
CA GLY A 205 -19.75 6.79 -6.06
C GLY A 205 -18.92 5.51 -6.06
N ASN A 206 -17.73 5.59 -6.63
CA ASN A 206 -16.73 4.55 -6.81
C ASN A 206 -15.61 4.61 -5.75
N VAL A 207 -15.81 5.36 -4.67
CA VAL A 207 -14.85 5.48 -3.55
C VAL A 207 -15.19 4.45 -2.49
N ARG A 208 -14.20 3.70 -2.03
CA ARG A 208 -14.35 2.66 -1.01
C ARG A 208 -13.24 2.76 0.04
N LEU A 209 -13.61 2.49 1.29
CA LEU A 209 -12.69 2.32 2.41
C LEU A 209 -12.41 0.83 2.59
N VAL A 210 -11.15 0.47 2.80
CA VAL A 210 -10.73 -0.93 2.94
C VAL A 210 -9.60 -1.05 3.95
N SER A 211 -9.64 -2.11 4.77
CA SER A 211 -8.51 -2.54 5.58
C SER A 211 -8.14 -3.97 5.21
N ALA A 212 -6.96 -4.15 4.61
CA ALA A 212 -6.40 -5.49 4.35
C ALA A 212 -6.04 -6.20 5.68
N TYR A 213 -5.56 -5.44 6.66
CA TYR A 213 -5.16 -5.96 7.97
C TYR A 213 -6.35 -6.48 8.79
N ARG A 214 -7.44 -5.71 8.86
CA ARG A 214 -8.66 -6.11 9.60
C ARG A 214 -9.71 -6.81 8.74
N GLY A 215 -9.44 -7.00 7.45
CA GLY A 215 -10.39 -7.59 6.50
C GLY A 215 -11.67 -6.76 6.28
N TRP A 216 -11.64 -5.45 6.54
CA TRP A 216 -12.82 -4.60 6.42
C TRP A 216 -13.12 -4.28 4.96
N TRP A 217 -14.35 -4.58 4.52
CA TRP A 217 -14.88 -4.38 3.15
C TRP A 217 -14.12 -5.10 2.02
N THR A 218 -13.11 -5.90 2.34
CA THR A 218 -12.30 -6.64 1.35
C THR A 218 -13.13 -7.68 0.59
N ARG A 219 -14.11 -8.31 1.26
CA ARG A 219 -15.03 -9.27 0.64
C ARG A 219 -15.83 -8.65 -0.51
N THR A 220 -16.35 -7.44 -0.32
CA THR A 220 -17.14 -6.76 -1.35
C THR A 220 -16.27 -6.41 -2.55
N VAL A 221 -15.02 -5.97 -2.33
CA VAL A 221 -14.06 -5.71 -3.42
C VAL A 221 -13.71 -7.01 -4.16
N LYS A 222 -13.50 -8.12 -3.44
CA LYS A 222 -13.28 -9.46 -4.02
C LYS A 222 -14.46 -9.91 -4.89
N GLU A 223 -15.69 -9.69 -4.44
CA GLU A 223 -16.92 -10.00 -5.18
C GLU A 223 -17.07 -9.13 -6.42
N ASP A 224 -16.73 -7.84 -6.35
CA ASP A 224 -16.74 -6.94 -7.51
C ASP A 224 -15.71 -7.35 -8.56
N ILE A 225 -14.48 -7.68 -8.14
CA ILE A 225 -13.41 -8.15 -9.04
C ILE A 225 -13.87 -9.41 -9.78
N TRP A 226 -14.42 -10.38 -9.04
CA TRP A 226 -14.96 -11.60 -9.64
C TRP A 226 -16.09 -11.30 -10.61
N THR A 227 -17.10 -10.53 -10.19
CA THR A 227 -18.30 -10.26 -10.99
C THR A 227 -17.97 -9.54 -12.29
N ARG A 228 -17.07 -8.55 -12.26
CA ARG A 228 -16.66 -7.77 -13.43
C ARG A 228 -15.88 -8.59 -14.45
N GLY A 229 -14.97 -9.46 -14.00
CA GLY A 229 -14.02 -10.12 -14.89
C GLY A 229 -13.12 -9.13 -15.63
N GLY A 230 -12.45 -9.58 -16.69
CA GLY A 230 -11.50 -8.74 -17.45
C GLY A 230 -10.21 -8.42 -16.68
N ALA A 231 -9.52 -7.34 -17.06
CA ALA A 231 -8.27 -6.93 -16.43
C ALA A 231 -8.48 -5.92 -15.31
N GLY A 232 -8.14 -6.31 -14.08
CA GLY A 232 -8.11 -5.41 -12.92
C GLY A 232 -6.70 -4.89 -12.67
N TRP A 233 -6.49 -3.58 -12.79
CA TRP A 233 -5.19 -2.92 -12.63
C TRP A 233 -5.10 -2.24 -11.26
N MET A 234 -4.15 -2.65 -10.43
CA MET A 234 -3.85 -1.98 -9.16
C MET A 234 -2.81 -0.88 -9.38
N VAL A 235 -3.21 0.38 -9.21
CA VAL A 235 -2.37 1.56 -9.46
C VAL A 235 -2.32 2.45 -8.23
N GLY A 236 -1.14 2.92 -7.84
CA GLY A 236 -0.97 3.84 -6.72
C GLY A 236 0.49 4.22 -6.50
N LYS A 237 0.73 5.18 -5.62
CA LYS A 237 2.09 5.50 -5.16
C LYS A 237 2.72 4.33 -4.39
N VAL A 238 4.02 4.34 -4.16
CA VAL A 238 4.66 3.33 -3.30
C VAL A 238 4.14 3.38 -1.87
N ASN A 239 4.18 2.25 -1.17
CA ASN A 239 3.79 2.13 0.25
C ASN A 239 2.33 2.48 0.58
N VAL A 240 1.43 2.58 -0.40
CA VAL A 240 -0.02 2.75 -0.19
C VAL A 240 -0.76 1.45 0.16
N GLY A 241 -0.05 0.34 0.36
CA GLY A 241 -0.67 -0.96 0.69
C GLY A 241 -1.26 -1.72 -0.50
N LYS A 242 -0.84 -1.40 -1.73
CA LYS A 242 -1.28 -2.05 -2.98
C LYS A 242 -1.12 -3.58 -2.97
N SER A 243 0.08 -4.09 -2.69
CA SER A 243 0.36 -5.53 -2.69
C SER A 243 -0.33 -6.25 -1.51
N ALA A 244 -0.50 -5.58 -0.37
CA ALA A 244 -1.27 -6.10 0.76
C ALA A 244 -2.77 -6.20 0.44
N LEU A 245 -3.33 -5.19 -0.23
CA LEU A 245 -4.71 -5.21 -0.71
C LEU A 245 -4.89 -6.35 -1.73
N TYR A 246 -3.96 -6.45 -2.70
CA TYR A 246 -3.97 -7.46 -3.75
C TYR A 246 -4.12 -8.88 -3.18
N GLU A 247 -3.29 -9.24 -2.19
CA GLU A 247 -3.29 -10.56 -1.58
C GLU A 247 -4.65 -10.96 -0.97
N VAL A 248 -5.34 -9.98 -0.37
CA VAL A 248 -6.60 -10.21 0.35
C VAL A 248 -7.80 -10.21 -0.60
N VAL A 249 -7.80 -9.35 -1.61
CA VAL A 249 -8.94 -9.23 -2.55
C VAL A 249 -8.90 -10.21 -3.71
N PHE A 250 -7.76 -10.86 -3.96
CA PHE A 250 -7.66 -11.85 -5.02
C PHE A 250 -8.62 -13.04 -4.79
N PRO A 251 -9.39 -13.48 -5.81
CA PRO A 251 -10.32 -14.60 -5.71
C PRO A 251 -9.64 -15.98 -5.64
N LYS A 252 -8.92 -16.26 -4.54
CA LYS A 252 -8.30 -17.58 -4.26
C LYS A 252 -9.37 -18.69 -4.20
N ALA A 253 -9.00 -19.90 -4.63
CA ALA A 253 -9.74 -21.16 -4.45
C ALA A 253 -11.18 -21.26 -5.02
N ARG A 254 -11.72 -20.21 -5.66
CA ARG A 254 -13.06 -20.30 -6.29
C ARG A 254 -13.10 -21.26 -7.48
N ASN A 255 -11.94 -21.58 -8.03
CA ASN A 255 -11.79 -22.54 -9.12
C ASN A 255 -12.04 -24.00 -8.68
N GLU A 256 -11.93 -24.36 -7.39
CA GLU A 256 -12.21 -25.73 -6.92
C GLU A 256 -13.68 -26.13 -7.12
N VAL A 257 -14.61 -25.17 -6.98
CA VAL A 257 -16.05 -25.42 -7.16
C VAL A 257 -16.43 -25.55 -8.64
N GLU A 258 -15.80 -24.79 -9.54
CA GLU A 258 -16.07 -24.87 -10.99
C GLU A 258 -15.26 -25.96 -11.72
N THR A 259 -14.12 -26.40 -11.18
CA THR A 259 -13.27 -27.43 -11.81
C THR A 259 -13.93 -28.81 -11.86
N ASN A 260 -14.84 -29.13 -10.94
CA ASN A 260 -15.61 -30.39 -11.01
C ASN A 260 -16.61 -30.43 -12.19
N ILE A 261 -17.10 -29.27 -12.65
CA ILE A 261 -18.04 -29.19 -13.78
C ILE A 261 -17.28 -29.13 -15.12
N ASN A 262 -16.13 -28.44 -15.16
CA ASN A 262 -15.37 -28.24 -16.41
C ASN A 262 -14.36 -29.36 -16.72
N ARG A 263 -13.88 -30.13 -15.73
CA ARG A 263 -13.03 -31.32 -15.98
C ARG A 263 -13.75 -32.39 -16.81
N MET A 264 -15.07 -32.51 -16.71
CA MET A 264 -15.87 -33.40 -17.58
C MET A 264 -16.05 -32.90 -19.03
N ARG A 265 -15.86 -31.60 -19.30
CA ARG A 265 -16.02 -31.04 -20.66
C ARG A 265 -14.72 -30.95 -21.44
N HIS A 266 -13.56 -30.85 -20.77
CA HIS A 266 -12.27 -30.65 -21.43
C HIS A 266 -11.51 -31.91 -21.84
N GLN A 267 -12.01 -33.11 -21.53
CA GLN A 267 -11.41 -34.37 -22.03
C GLN A 267 -11.67 -34.65 -23.52
N GLN A 268 -12.43 -33.81 -24.23
CA GLN A 268 -12.78 -34.05 -25.64
C GLN A 268 -12.11 -33.13 -26.67
N ASN A 269 -11.33 -32.11 -26.26
CA ASN A 269 -10.69 -31.18 -27.20
C ASN A 269 -9.26 -30.77 -26.77
N GLN A 270 -8.34 -31.72 -26.75
CA GLN A 270 -6.90 -31.44 -26.75
C GLN A 270 -6.21 -32.20 -27.88
N ALA A 271 -6.21 -31.59 -29.06
CA ALA A 271 -5.16 -31.74 -30.04
C ALA A 271 -5.02 -30.39 -30.77
N LEU A 272 -3.78 -29.90 -30.83
CA LEU A 272 -3.30 -28.74 -31.59
C LEU A 272 -3.50 -27.36 -30.94
N ALA A 273 -2.54 -26.99 -30.08
CA ALA A 273 -2.03 -25.62 -30.05
C ALA A 273 -0.50 -25.72 -30.00
N ASN A 274 0.10 -25.81 -31.19
CA ASN A 274 1.54 -25.65 -31.36
C ASN A 274 1.92 -24.24 -30.90
N VAL A 275 3.00 -24.17 -30.14
CA VAL A 275 3.66 -22.93 -29.73
C VAL A 275 4.19 -22.27 -31.00
N VAL A 276 3.51 -21.23 -31.48
CA VAL A 276 4.13 -20.23 -32.34
C VAL A 276 4.87 -19.30 -31.38
N LEU A 277 6.19 -19.45 -31.33
CA LEU A 277 7.07 -18.42 -30.77
C LEU A 277 7.09 -17.30 -31.82
N ASP A 278 6.27 -16.26 -31.61
CA ASP A 278 6.44 -15.02 -32.37
C ASP A 278 7.75 -14.38 -31.93
N GLU A 279 8.71 -14.24 -32.84
CA GLU A 279 10.05 -13.68 -32.62
C GLU A 279 10.07 -12.16 -32.33
N ASP A 280 8.90 -11.54 -32.08
CA ASP A 280 8.72 -10.10 -31.81
C ASP A 280 8.67 -9.75 -30.30
N GLU A 281 9.16 -10.64 -29.43
CA GLU A 281 9.11 -10.52 -27.95
C GLU A 281 9.90 -9.34 -27.35
N HIS A 282 10.64 -8.57 -28.15
CA HIS A 282 11.35 -7.37 -27.69
C HIS A 282 10.46 -6.11 -27.56
N SER A 283 9.18 -6.18 -27.93
CA SER A 283 8.26 -5.01 -27.95
C SER A 283 7.13 -5.04 -26.91
N SER A 284 6.91 -6.18 -26.23
CA SER A 284 5.84 -6.32 -25.23
C SER A 284 6.32 -5.84 -23.85
N LEU A 285 5.72 -4.77 -23.34
CA LEU A 285 5.95 -4.23 -21.98
C LEU A 285 5.23 -5.06 -20.91
N LEU A 286 4.31 -5.94 -21.30
CA LEU A 286 3.60 -6.83 -20.38
C LEU A 286 4.32 -8.18 -20.28
N PRO A 287 4.75 -8.58 -19.07
CA PRO A 287 5.30 -9.91 -18.87
C PRO A 287 4.22 -10.98 -19.11
N PRO A 288 4.62 -12.24 -19.36
CA PRO A 288 3.69 -13.35 -19.52
C PRO A 288 2.85 -13.53 -18.26
N ALA A 289 1.58 -13.90 -18.42
CA ALA A 289 0.70 -14.18 -17.30
C ALA A 289 1.19 -15.43 -16.55
N GLN A 290 1.07 -15.42 -15.21
CA GLN A 290 1.36 -16.62 -14.42
C GLN A 290 0.37 -17.75 -14.77
N PRO A 291 0.77 -19.03 -14.67
CA PRO A 291 -0.16 -20.13 -14.85
C PRO A 291 -1.30 -20.05 -13.83
N GLU A 292 -2.53 -20.25 -14.29
CA GLU A 292 -3.69 -20.21 -13.41
C GLU A 292 -3.64 -21.37 -12.43
N THR A 293 -3.57 -21.05 -11.14
CA THR A 293 -3.54 -22.03 -10.05
C THR A 293 -4.53 -21.62 -8.96
N PRO A 294 -5.11 -22.57 -8.19
CA PRO A 294 -6.05 -22.22 -7.12
C PRO A 294 -5.45 -21.31 -6.04
N TYR A 295 -4.14 -21.47 -5.81
CA TYR A 295 -3.34 -20.73 -4.84
C TYR A 295 -2.05 -20.22 -5.50
N PRO A 296 -2.12 -19.13 -6.27
CA PRO A 296 -0.97 -18.59 -6.98
C PRO A 296 0.00 -17.90 -6.02
N HIS A 297 1.24 -17.73 -6.47
CA HIS A 297 2.22 -16.95 -5.74
C HIS A 297 1.85 -15.48 -5.74
N MET A 298 1.66 -14.92 -4.54
CA MET A 298 1.26 -13.53 -4.37
C MET A 298 2.48 -12.58 -4.39
N PRO A 299 2.29 -11.32 -4.85
CA PRO A 299 3.29 -10.27 -4.72
C PRO A 299 3.77 -10.11 -3.28
N ILE A 300 5.03 -9.73 -3.10
CA ILE A 300 5.60 -9.51 -1.76
C ILE A 300 5.03 -8.25 -1.11
N VAL A 301 4.71 -8.36 0.17
CA VAL A 301 4.33 -7.25 1.04
C VAL A 301 5.52 -6.89 1.94
N SER A 302 5.99 -5.65 1.84
CA SER A 302 7.04 -5.10 2.70
C SER A 302 6.75 -3.63 3.00
N ALA A 303 7.33 -3.12 4.08
CA ALA A 303 7.31 -1.70 4.42
C ALA A 303 8.34 -0.89 3.61
N LEU A 304 9.35 -1.55 3.05
CA LEU A 304 10.28 -0.85 2.15
C LEU A 304 9.64 -0.63 0.78
N PRO A 305 9.89 0.52 0.13
CA PRO A 305 9.36 0.80 -1.19
C PRO A 305 9.92 -0.16 -2.25
N GLY A 306 9.17 -0.27 -3.36
CA GLY A 306 9.60 -1.05 -4.52
C GLY A 306 9.52 -2.56 -4.31
N THR A 307 8.49 -3.06 -3.63
CA THR A 307 8.22 -4.51 -3.56
C THR A 307 7.98 -5.09 -4.96
N THR A 308 7.21 -4.38 -5.78
CA THR A 308 6.89 -4.70 -7.17
C THR A 308 7.84 -3.95 -8.11
N ALA A 309 8.66 -4.68 -8.86
CA ALA A 309 9.63 -4.16 -9.83
C ALA A 309 9.06 -4.10 -11.25
N SER A 310 8.25 -5.09 -11.61
CA SER A 310 7.57 -5.20 -12.92
C SER A 310 6.14 -5.68 -12.70
N PRO A 311 5.21 -5.46 -13.66
CA PRO A 311 3.83 -5.89 -13.52
C PRO A 311 3.70 -7.37 -13.16
N ILE A 312 2.92 -7.70 -12.13
CA ILE A 312 2.63 -9.10 -11.76
C ILE A 312 1.20 -9.42 -12.18
N ARG A 313 1.04 -10.33 -13.14
CA ARG A 313 -0.24 -10.73 -13.72
C ARG A 313 -0.65 -12.10 -13.20
N ILE A 314 -1.79 -12.16 -12.50
CA ILE A 314 -2.35 -13.43 -12.01
C ILE A 314 -3.77 -13.61 -12.56
N PRO A 315 -4.00 -14.60 -13.43
CA PRO A 315 -5.32 -14.90 -13.96
C PRO A 315 -6.22 -15.60 -12.92
N PHE A 316 -7.53 -15.51 -13.12
CA PHE A 316 -8.54 -16.18 -12.29
C PHE A 316 -9.80 -16.57 -13.08
N GLY A 317 -10.53 -17.57 -12.57
CA GLY A 317 -11.83 -18.00 -13.08
C GLY A 317 -11.79 -18.64 -14.47
N ASN A 318 -10.74 -19.40 -14.80
CA ASN A 318 -10.55 -20.11 -16.08
C ASN A 318 -10.72 -19.18 -17.30
N GLY A 319 -9.96 -18.08 -17.31
CA GLY A 319 -10.04 -17.07 -18.38
C GLY A 319 -11.12 -15.99 -18.18
N ARG A 320 -11.79 -15.97 -17.02
CA ARG A 320 -12.75 -14.90 -16.65
C ARG A 320 -12.08 -13.54 -16.54
N GLY A 321 -10.85 -13.47 -16.06
CA GLY A 321 -10.09 -12.22 -15.92
C GLY A 321 -8.71 -12.41 -15.33
N GLU A 322 -8.00 -11.30 -15.14
CA GLU A 322 -6.72 -11.25 -14.46
C GLU A 322 -6.65 -10.04 -13.52
N LEU A 323 -5.91 -10.20 -12.42
CA LEU A 323 -5.59 -9.10 -11.52
C LEU A 323 -4.11 -8.78 -11.66
N ILE A 324 -3.80 -7.51 -11.88
CA ILE A 324 -2.46 -7.04 -12.25
C ILE A 324 -1.97 -6.07 -11.19
N ASP A 325 -0.89 -6.43 -10.51
CA ASP A 325 -0.17 -5.54 -9.58
C ASP A 325 0.89 -4.74 -10.35
N LEU A 326 0.72 -3.43 -10.45
CA LEU A 326 1.73 -2.57 -11.11
C LEU A 326 2.80 -2.10 -10.11
N PRO A 327 4.03 -1.81 -10.57
CA PRO A 327 5.00 -1.10 -9.76
C PRO A 327 4.43 0.25 -9.27
N GLY A 328 4.68 0.56 -8.01
CA GLY A 328 4.17 1.81 -7.41
C GLY A 328 4.90 3.03 -7.98
N VAL A 329 4.14 4.10 -8.26
CA VAL A 329 4.70 5.39 -8.69
C VAL A 329 5.47 6.02 -7.53
N HIS A 330 6.47 6.83 -7.84
CA HIS A 330 7.25 7.56 -6.85
C HIS A 330 6.34 8.32 -5.86
N ARG A 331 6.61 8.14 -4.57
CA ARG A 331 6.08 8.91 -3.43
C ARG A 331 7.21 9.82 -2.94
N SER A 332 6.91 10.88 -2.18
CA SER A 332 7.90 11.82 -1.62
C SER A 332 9.28 11.22 -1.32
N SER A 333 10.33 12.03 -1.51
CA SER A 333 11.71 11.67 -1.19
C SER A 333 12.02 11.69 0.31
N LEU A 334 11.04 11.68 1.21
CA LEU A 334 11.28 11.84 2.65
C LEU A 334 12.20 10.73 3.20
N GLU A 335 12.07 9.52 2.67
CA GLU A 335 12.91 8.37 3.03
C GLU A 335 14.39 8.57 2.71
N SER A 336 14.75 9.33 1.67
CA SER A 336 16.16 9.55 1.31
C SER A 336 16.89 10.42 2.32
N TYR A 337 16.15 11.24 3.08
CA TYR A 337 16.70 12.10 4.13
C TYR A 337 16.77 11.41 5.50
N VAL A 338 16.34 10.15 5.59
CA VAL A 338 16.29 9.38 6.84
C VAL A 338 17.30 8.24 6.80
N LYS A 339 18.03 8.08 7.90
CA LYS A 339 19.00 6.99 8.11
C LYS A 339 18.36 5.63 7.80
N PRO A 340 19.04 4.73 7.08
CA PRO A 340 18.47 3.46 6.64
C PRO A 340 17.74 2.66 7.72
N ASP A 341 18.28 2.63 8.93
CA ASP A 341 17.73 1.86 10.06
C ASP A 341 16.39 2.40 10.58
N HIS A 342 16.12 3.69 10.39
CA HIS A 342 14.90 4.36 10.85
C HIS A 342 13.82 4.50 9.77
N ARG A 343 14.08 4.10 8.51
CA ARG A 343 13.12 4.27 7.41
C ARG A 343 11.79 3.56 7.66
N LYS A 344 11.82 2.40 8.32
CA LYS A 344 10.59 1.69 8.70
C LYS A 344 9.75 2.42 9.75
N ALA A 345 10.39 3.26 10.57
CA ALA A 345 9.71 4.04 11.60
C ALA A 345 8.87 5.16 10.98
N LEU A 346 9.12 5.56 9.73
CA LEU A 346 8.28 6.50 8.99
C LEU A 346 6.88 5.95 8.75
N MET A 347 6.71 4.63 8.62
CA MET A 347 5.41 4.06 8.27
C MET A 347 4.54 3.79 9.50
N MET A 348 3.35 4.39 9.50
CA MET A 348 2.31 4.07 10.48
C MET A 348 1.80 2.64 10.28
N LYS A 349 2.11 1.74 11.22
CA LYS A 349 1.69 0.32 11.17
C LYS A 349 0.35 0.08 11.85
N THR A 350 0.08 0.84 12.90
CA THR A 350 -1.09 0.71 13.77
C THR A 350 -1.66 2.10 14.06
N ARG A 351 -2.94 2.16 14.43
CA ARG A 351 -3.60 3.42 14.79
C ARG A 351 -2.87 4.06 15.97
N VAL A 352 -2.43 5.30 15.77
CA VAL A 352 -1.82 6.13 16.81
C VAL A 352 -2.92 6.80 17.61
N VAL A 353 -2.83 6.73 18.94
CA VAL A 353 -3.60 7.58 19.85
C VAL A 353 -2.68 8.74 20.22
N PRO A 354 -2.94 9.97 19.74
CA PRO A 354 -2.02 11.07 19.95
C PRO A 354 -2.07 11.55 21.40
N GLU A 355 -0.92 11.90 21.93
CA GLU A 355 -0.81 12.68 23.16
C GLU A 355 -0.93 14.18 22.84
N GLN A 356 -1.47 14.95 23.78
CA GLN A 356 -1.57 16.39 23.62
C GLN A 356 -0.24 17.05 23.98
N HIS A 357 0.38 17.74 23.02
CA HIS A 357 1.56 18.54 23.26
C HIS A 357 1.22 20.02 23.30
N THR A 358 1.72 20.72 24.32
CA THR A 358 1.52 22.16 24.49
C THR A 358 2.75 22.91 24.00
N ILE A 359 2.60 23.74 22.98
CA ILE A 359 3.68 24.53 22.39
C ILE A 359 3.46 26.00 22.79
N LYS A 360 4.29 26.50 23.72
CA LYS A 360 4.27 27.90 24.14
C LYS A 360 5.05 28.79 23.15
N PRO A 361 4.84 30.12 23.18
CA PRO A 361 5.70 31.04 22.43
C PRO A 361 7.19 30.78 22.71
N GLY A 362 8.01 30.77 21.66
CA GLY A 362 9.44 30.43 21.75
C GLY A 362 9.76 28.93 21.77
N GLN A 363 8.76 28.04 21.84
CA GLN A 363 8.95 26.60 21.73
C GLN A 363 8.60 26.07 20.34
N SER A 364 9.10 24.88 20.02
CA SER A 364 8.82 24.15 18.79
C SER A 364 8.51 22.69 19.09
N LEU A 365 7.64 22.10 18.28
CA LEU A 365 7.44 20.66 18.23
C LEU A 365 8.37 20.06 17.18
N LEU A 366 9.13 19.05 17.57
CA LEU A 366 10.02 18.29 16.72
C LEU A 366 9.49 16.86 16.60
N ILE A 367 9.51 16.30 15.40
CA ILE A 367 9.01 14.95 15.12
C ILE A 367 10.17 14.16 14.49
N GLY A 368 10.74 13.24 15.28
CA GLY A 368 11.90 12.41 14.88
C GLY A 368 13.16 13.19 14.48
N GLY A 369 13.25 14.49 14.79
CA GLY A 369 14.31 15.36 14.27
C GLY A 369 14.18 15.72 12.79
N LEU A 370 13.11 15.29 12.13
CA LEU A 370 12.88 15.44 10.69
C LEU A 370 11.96 16.63 10.38
N VAL A 371 10.84 16.73 11.09
CA VAL A 371 9.84 17.80 10.92
C VAL A 371 9.81 18.67 12.17
N ARG A 372 9.92 19.99 11.98
CA ARG A 372 9.80 20.99 13.04
C ARG A 372 8.61 21.90 12.77
N ILE A 373 7.74 22.05 13.77
CA ILE A 373 6.60 22.96 13.75
C ILE A 373 6.83 24.03 14.82
N THR A 374 6.94 25.28 14.36
CA THR A 374 7.17 26.44 15.22
C THR A 374 6.01 27.42 15.08
N PRO A 375 5.26 27.70 16.17
CA PRO A 375 4.27 28.77 16.18
C PRO A 375 4.91 30.12 15.86
N LYS A 376 4.31 30.86 14.92
CA LYS A 376 4.71 32.25 14.63
C LYS A 376 3.97 33.28 15.50
N THR A 377 2.99 32.84 16.28
CA THR A 377 2.23 33.68 17.22
C THR A 377 3.03 33.90 18.49
N HIS A 378 3.10 35.15 18.96
CA HIS A 378 3.91 35.53 20.13
C HIS A 378 3.16 35.45 21.46
N ASP A 379 1.83 35.39 21.41
CA ASP A 379 0.91 35.55 22.54
C ASP A 379 -0.06 34.37 22.70
N HIS A 380 0.01 33.38 21.80
CA HIS A 380 -0.90 32.25 21.78
C HIS A 380 -0.18 30.93 22.06
N VAL A 381 -0.85 30.05 22.80
CA VAL A 381 -0.42 28.67 23.01
C VAL A 381 -1.07 27.78 21.95
N VAL A 382 -0.24 27.00 21.24
CA VAL A 382 -0.70 26.04 20.24
C VAL A 382 -0.69 24.65 20.86
N LEU A 383 -1.79 23.91 20.71
CA LEU A 383 -1.86 22.51 21.08
C LEU A 383 -1.69 21.64 19.83
N ALA A 384 -0.82 20.64 19.91
CA ALA A 384 -0.56 19.71 18.83
C ALA A 384 -0.96 18.28 19.22
N TYR A 385 -1.56 17.56 18.27
CA TYR A 385 -1.94 16.15 18.38
C TYR A 385 -1.28 15.40 17.21
N PRO A 386 -0.07 14.85 17.40
CA PRO A 386 0.66 14.16 16.34
C PRO A 386 0.12 12.75 16.12
N PHE A 387 -0.54 12.52 14.98
CA PHE A 387 -0.92 11.19 14.50
C PHE A 387 0.18 10.67 13.59
N VAL A 388 1.34 10.42 14.17
CA VAL A 388 2.54 9.97 13.47
C VAL A 388 3.21 8.83 14.25
N PRO A 389 3.92 7.91 13.57
CA PRO A 389 4.64 6.81 14.22
C PRO A 389 5.97 7.25 14.86
N LEU A 390 6.40 8.49 14.63
CA LEU A 390 7.65 9.06 15.14
C LEU A 390 7.42 9.74 16.48
N GLU A 391 8.41 9.71 17.35
CA GLU A 391 8.33 10.33 18.67
C GLU A 391 8.26 11.87 18.56
N PRO A 392 7.23 12.50 19.14
CA PRO A 392 7.11 13.94 19.24
C PRO A 392 7.88 14.49 20.46
N HIS A 393 8.60 15.59 20.27
CA HIS A 393 9.36 16.25 21.33
C HIS A 393 9.16 17.77 21.29
N VAL A 394 8.77 18.38 22.42
CA VAL A 394 8.65 19.84 22.53
C VAL A 394 9.85 20.41 23.29
N THR A 395 10.51 21.41 22.70
CA THR A 395 11.67 22.09 23.30
C THR A 395 11.72 23.56 22.87
N SER A 396 12.66 24.35 23.43
CA SER A 396 12.94 25.70 22.93
C SER A 396 13.29 25.67 21.44
N THR A 397 12.94 26.74 20.72
CA THR A 397 13.12 26.82 19.27
C THR A 397 14.59 26.67 18.88
N ASP A 398 15.50 27.31 19.61
CA ASP A 398 16.94 27.25 19.35
C ASP A 398 17.49 25.83 19.51
N LYS A 399 17.03 25.12 20.54
CA LYS A 399 17.39 23.70 20.75
C LYS A 399 16.76 22.79 19.70
N ALA A 400 15.53 23.08 19.25
CA ALA A 400 14.90 22.34 18.17
C ALA A 400 15.66 22.50 16.85
N VAL A 401 16.14 23.71 16.55
CA VAL A 401 17.04 23.98 15.42
C VAL A 401 18.32 23.17 15.57
N ALA A 402 18.96 23.22 16.74
CA ALA A 402 20.21 22.49 17.00
C ALA A 402 20.08 20.97 16.86
N ILE A 403 18.97 20.36 17.29
CA ILE A 403 18.72 18.93 17.07
C ILE A 403 18.60 18.62 15.56
N GLN A 404 17.95 19.51 14.80
CA GLN A 404 17.68 19.33 13.38
C GLN A 404 18.93 19.56 12.51
N THR A 405 19.73 20.57 12.79
CA THR A 405 20.91 20.95 12.00
C THR A 405 22.20 20.33 12.55
N GLY A 406 22.22 19.96 13.82
CA GLY A 406 23.43 19.56 14.56
C GLY A 406 24.17 20.73 15.21
N LEU A 407 23.75 21.98 14.98
CA LEU A 407 24.41 23.19 15.47
C LEU A 407 23.41 24.17 16.08
N TYR A 408 23.74 24.72 17.24
CA TYR A 408 23.04 25.89 17.79
C TYR A 408 23.28 27.14 16.94
N GLU A 409 22.46 28.19 17.14
CA GLU A 409 22.61 29.46 16.41
C GLU A 409 23.96 30.14 16.67
N ASN A 410 24.57 29.90 17.83
CA ASN A 410 25.91 30.38 18.18
C ASN A 410 27.05 29.54 17.55
N GLY A 411 26.73 28.51 16.76
CA GLY A 411 27.71 27.64 16.10
C GLY A 411 28.21 26.47 16.95
N GLU A 412 27.74 26.32 18.19
CA GLU A 412 28.14 25.19 19.04
C GLU A 412 27.48 23.88 18.59
N PRO A 413 28.21 22.73 18.65
CA PRO A 413 27.64 21.44 18.32
C PRO A 413 26.59 21.01 19.33
N TYR A 414 25.50 20.42 18.83
CA TYR A 414 24.49 19.82 19.70
C TYR A 414 25.05 18.60 20.42
N SER A 415 25.02 18.63 21.76
CA SER A 415 25.50 17.57 22.66
C SER A 415 24.39 16.93 23.51
N GLY A 416 23.13 17.13 23.13
CA GLY A 416 22.00 16.62 23.91
C GLY A 416 21.63 15.16 23.61
N THR A 417 20.66 14.66 24.36
CA THR A 417 20.23 13.25 24.34
C THR A 417 19.18 12.92 23.27
N VAL A 418 18.57 13.93 22.63
CA VAL A 418 17.53 13.71 21.62
C VAL A 418 18.20 13.40 20.29
N GLU A 419 18.15 12.14 19.89
CA GLU A 419 18.71 11.71 18.60
C GLU A 419 17.81 12.12 17.43
N SER A 420 18.45 12.47 16.31
CA SER A 420 17.78 12.73 15.04
C SER A 420 17.93 11.55 14.09
N ILE A 421 16.82 11.18 13.45
CA ILE A 421 16.78 10.08 12.46
C ILE A 421 17.27 10.52 11.07
N ILE A 422 17.56 11.80 10.89
CA ILE A 422 17.98 12.37 9.61
C ILE A 422 19.41 11.98 9.25
N THR A 423 19.72 11.93 7.95
CA THR A 423 21.10 11.74 7.46
C THR A 423 21.91 13.03 7.63
N ASP A 424 23.23 12.92 7.71
CA ASP A 424 24.10 14.09 7.85
C ASP A 424 24.05 15.01 6.62
N SER A 425 23.83 14.46 5.43
CA SER A 425 23.56 15.25 4.22
C SER A 425 22.28 16.09 4.36
N ALA A 426 21.22 15.51 4.92
CA ALA A 426 19.92 16.17 5.06
C ALA A 426 19.96 17.35 6.04
N ARG A 427 20.85 17.33 7.03
CA ARG A 427 21.05 18.42 8.00
C ARG A 427 21.29 19.77 7.31
N ASN A 428 22.03 19.74 6.19
CA ASN A 428 22.40 20.94 5.43
C ASN A 428 21.29 21.42 4.48
N ASP A 429 20.37 20.54 4.10
CA ASP A 429 19.30 20.83 3.14
C ASP A 429 18.01 21.30 3.80
N ILE A 430 17.90 21.17 5.14
CA ILE A 430 16.71 21.54 5.90
C ILE A 430 16.41 23.03 5.76
N ARG A 431 15.19 23.33 5.28
CA ARG A 431 14.63 24.69 5.17
C ARG A 431 13.16 24.71 5.57
N SER A 432 12.59 25.91 5.68
CA SER A 432 11.16 26.07 5.95
C SER A 432 10.31 25.55 4.79
N ALA A 433 9.36 24.66 5.09
CA ALA A 433 8.37 24.16 4.13
C ALA A 433 7.19 25.12 3.89
N GLY A 434 7.20 26.31 4.50
CA GLY A 434 6.15 27.32 4.40
C GLY A 434 5.48 27.64 5.73
N THR A 435 4.38 28.38 5.66
CA THR A 435 3.57 28.78 6.83
C THR A 435 2.13 28.38 6.60
N VAL A 436 1.54 27.70 7.58
CA VAL A 436 0.14 27.25 7.56
C VAL A 436 -0.68 28.15 8.48
N ARG A 437 -1.82 28.65 7.99
CA ARG A 437 -2.76 29.42 8.82
C ARG A 437 -3.74 28.46 9.48
N LEU A 438 -3.97 28.63 10.78
CA LEU A 438 -5.06 27.95 11.50
C LEU A 438 -6.37 28.64 11.10
N GLN A 439 -7.10 28.06 10.15
CA GLN A 439 -8.23 28.73 9.49
C GLN A 439 -9.58 28.04 9.74
N TRP A 440 -9.58 26.81 10.26
CA TRP A 440 -10.81 26.05 10.46
C TRP A 440 -11.34 26.24 11.89
N ASP A 441 -12.55 26.76 12.02
CA ASP A 441 -13.23 26.87 13.33
C ASP A 441 -13.70 25.48 13.79
N VAL A 442 -13.07 24.97 14.84
CA VAL A 442 -13.39 23.70 15.49
C VAL A 442 -13.96 23.88 16.89
N THR A 443 -14.39 25.10 17.24
CA THR A 443 -14.88 25.46 18.58
C THR A 443 -15.94 24.50 19.07
N LYS A 444 -16.92 24.16 18.22
CA LYS A 444 -17.98 23.21 18.56
C LYS A 444 -17.47 21.79 18.85
N ALA A 445 -16.48 21.32 18.09
CA ALA A 445 -15.94 19.97 18.23
C ALA A 445 -15.04 19.85 19.46
N ARG A 446 -14.26 20.89 19.76
CA ARG A 446 -13.26 20.90 20.85
C ARG A 446 -13.80 21.41 22.20
N SER A 447 -14.87 22.20 22.22
CA SER A 447 -15.47 22.74 23.46
C SER A 447 -16.53 21.81 24.07
N GLY A 448 -16.32 20.49 23.94
CA GLY A 448 -17.30 19.43 24.21
C GLY A 448 -18.22 19.71 25.41
N PRO A 449 -17.73 19.79 26.66
CA PRO A 449 -18.57 19.98 27.85
C PRO A 449 -19.45 21.24 27.81
N LEU A 450 -18.97 22.34 27.23
CA LEU A 450 -19.69 23.63 27.20
C LEU A 450 -20.76 23.68 26.11
N THR A 451 -20.52 22.95 25.01
CA THR A 451 -21.40 22.93 23.83
C THR A 451 -22.26 21.66 23.74
N HIS A 452 -22.00 20.66 24.59
CA HIS A 452 -22.75 19.42 24.64
C HIS A 452 -24.17 19.69 25.13
N LYS A 453 -25.14 19.06 24.46
CA LYS A 453 -26.58 19.22 24.74
C LYS A 453 -26.95 18.90 26.20
N ALA A 454 -26.16 18.05 26.85
CA ALA A 454 -26.38 17.60 28.23
C ALA A 454 -25.68 18.44 29.32
N ALA A 455 -24.67 19.26 28.99
CA ALA A 455 -23.75 19.84 29.99
C ALA A 455 -23.66 21.37 30.01
N GLY A 456 -24.01 22.07 28.93
CA GLY A 456 -23.98 23.55 28.93
C GLY A 456 -25.00 24.24 28.02
N LYS A 457 -25.51 23.55 26.98
CA LYS A 457 -26.47 24.09 25.97
C LYS A 457 -26.06 25.42 25.29
N MET A 458 -24.84 25.91 25.50
CA MET A 458 -24.37 27.14 24.85
C MET A 458 -24.04 26.87 23.38
N LYS A 459 -24.52 27.75 22.49
CA LYS A 459 -24.11 27.75 21.09
C LYS A 459 -22.63 28.14 21.03
N ALA A 460 -21.84 27.47 20.18
CA ALA A 460 -20.42 27.78 20.01
C ALA A 460 -20.16 29.26 19.70
N ALA A 461 -21.08 29.92 18.98
CA ALA A 461 -21.02 31.35 18.67
C ALA A 461 -21.13 32.28 19.89
N ASN A 462 -21.60 31.78 21.04
CA ASN A 462 -21.78 32.56 22.26
C ASN A 462 -20.61 32.38 23.24
N LEU A 463 -19.61 31.56 22.89
CA LEU A 463 -18.41 31.39 23.71
C LEU A 463 -17.51 32.62 23.57
N PRO A 464 -16.81 33.05 24.64
CA PRO A 464 -15.91 34.20 24.60
C PRO A 464 -14.59 33.92 23.86
N PHE A 465 -14.51 32.79 23.14
CA PHE A 465 -13.33 32.35 22.41
C PHE A 465 -13.73 31.53 21.19
N THR A 466 -12.83 31.49 20.21
CA THR A 466 -12.89 30.67 19.02
C THR A 466 -11.65 29.78 18.97
N ILE A 467 -11.83 28.50 18.71
CA ILE A 467 -10.73 27.54 18.54
C ILE A 467 -10.52 27.33 17.05
N TYR A 468 -9.39 27.81 16.55
CA TYR A 468 -8.95 27.56 15.18
C TYR A 468 -8.06 26.33 15.14
N SER A 469 -8.15 25.58 14.04
CA SER A 469 -7.35 24.39 13.78
C SER A 469 -6.79 24.39 12.37
N ALA A 470 -5.77 23.55 12.15
CA ALA A 470 -5.31 23.07 10.86
C ALA A 470 -4.63 21.71 11.01
N ASP A 471 -4.83 20.84 10.03
CA ASP A 471 -4.10 19.57 9.92
C ASP A 471 -2.91 19.73 8.97
N ILE A 472 -1.73 19.35 9.43
CA ILE A 472 -0.51 19.27 8.61
C ILE A 472 -0.29 17.80 8.25
N LEU A 473 -0.50 17.45 6.98
CA LEU A 473 -0.21 16.13 6.45
C LEU A 473 1.29 16.00 6.12
N ILE A 474 1.88 14.88 6.51
CA ILE A 474 3.28 14.51 6.23
C ILE A 474 3.24 13.26 5.34
N GLU A 475 3.50 13.42 4.04
CA GLU A 475 3.39 12.36 3.03
C GLU A 475 4.18 11.12 3.43
N GLY A 476 3.51 9.95 3.46
CA GLY A 476 4.11 8.68 3.86
C GLY A 476 4.19 8.41 5.36
N VAL A 477 3.94 9.42 6.21
CA VAL A 477 4.15 9.34 7.66
C VAL A 477 2.84 9.39 8.45
N GLY A 478 2.02 10.42 8.23
CA GLY A 478 0.84 10.68 9.03
C GLY A 478 0.41 12.14 8.96
N TRP A 479 -0.19 12.65 10.04
CA TRP A 479 -0.55 14.06 10.14
C TRP A 479 -0.42 14.59 11.55
N VAL A 480 -0.38 15.91 11.69
CA VAL A 480 -0.39 16.62 12.96
C VAL A 480 -1.56 17.58 12.97
N GLU A 481 -2.50 17.37 13.88
CA GLU A 481 -3.56 18.36 14.11
C GLU A 481 -3.03 19.44 15.04
N LEU A 482 -3.13 20.69 14.61
CA LEU A 482 -2.80 21.87 15.39
C LEU A 482 -4.07 22.61 15.77
N THR A 483 -4.15 23.10 17.01
CA THR A 483 -5.27 23.90 17.49
C THR A 483 -4.76 25.10 18.30
N CYS A 484 -5.48 26.21 18.23
CA CYS A 484 -5.17 27.42 18.98
C CYS A 484 -6.49 28.09 19.38
N GLN A 485 -6.62 28.40 20.67
CA GLN A 485 -7.74 29.17 21.18
C GLN A 485 -7.40 30.66 21.08
N VAL A 486 -8.31 31.44 20.49
CA VAL A 486 -8.20 32.89 20.36
C VAL A 486 -9.42 33.50 21.05
N ARG A 487 -9.23 34.58 21.81
CA ARG A 487 -10.35 35.29 22.45
C ARG A 487 -11.22 35.92 21.37
N SER A 488 -12.53 35.70 21.44
CA SER A 488 -13.48 36.36 20.55
C SER A 488 -13.53 37.84 20.93
N ARG A 489 -13.35 38.73 19.94
CA ARG A 489 -13.48 40.18 20.15
C ARG A 489 -14.93 40.59 20.28
#